data_AF-A0AAD1DK34-F1
#
_entry.id   AF-A0AAD1DK34-F1
#
_cell.length_a   1.000
_cell.length_b   1.000
_cell.length_c   1.000
_cell.angle_alpha   90.00
_cell.angle_beta   90.00
_cell.angle_gamma   90.00
#
_symmetry.space_group_name_H-M   'P 1'
#
loop_
_entity.id
_entity.type
_entity.pdbx_description
1 polymer ?
#
loop_
_entity_poly.entity_id
_entity_poly.type
_entity_poly.pdbx_seq_one_letter_code
_entity_poly.pdbx_strand_id
1 'polypeptide(L)'
;MKRSILILLLALASNLSFAQKYFGKTYPSTQRVDEYYDAGDVTKAHLIMGKTDLGIGFRSIEKTQEKIIELAKKKGADGVIFSIEEEVYATTSSGSGSLSKKNEKKATAFNNSTSTDLKQTKVKAIFIKYK
;
A
#
# COMPACT_ATOMS: atom_id res chain seq x y z
N MET A 1 -37.22 27.73 -11.89
CA MET A 1 -37.25 26.31 -11.47
C MET A 1 -36.15 25.46 -12.11
N LYS A 2 -35.83 25.62 -13.41
CA LYS A 2 -34.80 24.81 -14.10
C LYS A 2 -33.35 25.06 -13.61
N ARG A 3 -33.03 26.27 -13.12
CA ARG A 3 -31.68 26.62 -12.62
C ARG A 3 -31.39 26.11 -11.20
N SER A 4 -32.41 25.96 -10.35
CA SER A 4 -32.25 25.43 -8.99
C SER A 4 -32.01 23.90 -8.98
N ILE A 5 -32.50 23.18 -9.99
CA ILE A 5 -32.26 21.74 -10.16
C ILE A 5 -30.79 21.45 -10.50
N LEU A 6 -30.13 22.36 -11.23
CA LEU A 6 -28.72 22.22 -11.60
C LEU A 6 -27.78 22.34 -10.38
N ILE A 7 -28.14 23.17 -9.39
CA ILE A 7 -27.37 23.37 -8.16
C ILE A 7 -27.53 22.19 -7.21
N LEU A 8 -28.71 21.56 -7.19
CA LEU A 8 -28.98 20.39 -6.37
C LEU A 8 -28.21 19.14 -6.84
N LEU A 9 -27.99 18.97 -8.15
CA LEU A 9 -27.18 17.86 -8.67
C LEU A 9 -25.68 18.00 -8.35
N LEU A 10 -25.17 19.23 -8.21
CA LEU A 10 -23.76 19.48 -7.92
C LEU A 10 -23.41 19.27 -6.43
N ALA A 11 -24.41 19.24 -5.55
CA ALA A 11 -24.23 19.10 -4.11
C ALA A 11 -24.12 17.64 -3.61
N LEU A 12 -24.44 16.64 -4.45
CA LEU A 12 -24.37 15.22 -4.07
C LEU A 12 -22.99 14.58 -4.27
N ALA A 13 -21.96 15.33 -4.68
CA ALA A 13 -20.61 14.82 -4.90
C ALA A 13 -19.70 14.88 -3.66
N SER A 14 -20.23 15.04 -2.44
CA SER A 14 -19.48 14.90 -1.19
C SER A 14 -19.18 13.43 -0.92
N ASN A 15 -18.22 12.91 -1.68
CA ASN A 15 -17.67 11.58 -1.60
C ASN A 15 -17.25 11.24 -0.15
N LEU A 16 -17.74 10.12 0.37
CA LEU A 16 -17.15 9.46 1.53
C LEU A 16 -15.66 9.25 1.27
N SER A 17 -14.82 10.10 1.88
CA SER A 17 -13.38 9.92 1.83
C SER A 17 -13.04 8.79 2.79
N PHE A 18 -13.10 7.54 2.29
CA PHE A 18 -12.33 6.46 2.91
C PHE A 18 -10.90 6.98 3.03
N ALA A 19 -10.42 7.06 4.27
CA ALA A 19 -9.11 7.59 4.61
C ALA A 19 -8.03 6.64 4.06
N GLN A 20 -7.75 6.74 2.77
CA GLN A 20 -6.55 6.14 2.20
C GLN A 20 -5.36 6.95 2.72
N LYS A 21 -4.39 6.27 3.34
CA LYS A 21 -3.19 6.88 3.95
C LYS A 21 -2.38 7.59 2.86
N TYR A 22 -2.70 8.85 2.62
CA TYR A 22 -1.94 9.74 1.77
C TYR A 22 -1.33 10.83 2.64
N PHE A 23 -0.02 10.95 2.60
CA PHE A 23 0.71 11.97 3.33
C PHE A 23 1.38 12.92 2.34
N GLY A 24 0.85 14.14 2.21
CA GLY A 24 1.39 15.16 1.32
C GLY A 24 0.41 16.26 0.93
N LYS A 25 0.82 17.07 -0.04
CA LYS A 25 0.04 18.16 -0.62
C LYS A 25 -0.97 17.65 -1.64
N THR A 26 -2.09 18.34 -1.78
CA THR A 26 -3.14 18.05 -2.77
C THR A 26 -3.23 19.21 -3.76
N TYR A 27 -3.42 18.89 -5.03
CA TYR A 27 -3.55 19.83 -6.15
C TYR A 27 -4.86 19.57 -6.91
N PRO A 28 -5.27 20.44 -7.85
CA PRO A 28 -6.41 20.17 -8.71
C PRO A 28 -6.28 18.81 -9.42
N SER A 29 -7.38 18.06 -9.47
CA SER A 29 -7.41 16.70 -10.02
C SER A 29 -6.92 16.66 -11.46
N THR A 30 -6.19 15.60 -11.81
CA THR A 30 -5.67 15.35 -13.16
C THR A 30 -6.42 14.18 -13.81
N GLN A 31 -6.49 14.19 -15.15
CA GLN A 31 -7.15 13.10 -15.89
C GLN A 31 -6.20 11.94 -16.20
N ARG A 32 -4.90 12.26 -16.35
CA ARG A 32 -3.83 11.33 -16.69
C ARG A 32 -2.75 11.39 -15.63
N VAL A 33 -2.17 10.23 -15.37
CA VAL A 33 -1.05 10.02 -14.45
C VAL A 33 -0.06 9.14 -15.20
N ASP A 34 1.19 9.59 -15.31
CA ASP A 34 2.28 8.79 -15.84
C ASP A 34 2.77 7.81 -14.75
N GLU A 35 3.08 6.58 -15.13
CA GLU A 35 3.50 5.52 -14.21
C GLU A 35 4.99 5.26 -14.36
N TYR A 36 5.71 5.24 -13.24
CA TYR A 36 7.14 5.00 -13.17
C TYR A 36 7.44 3.92 -12.13
N TYR A 37 8.50 3.17 -12.34
CA TYR A 37 8.93 2.10 -11.41
C TYR A 37 10.33 2.36 -10.85
N ASP A 38 11.04 3.34 -11.40
CA ASP A 38 12.28 3.88 -10.86
C ASP A 38 12.22 5.43 -10.85
N ALA A 39 12.90 6.06 -9.90
CA ALA A 39 12.98 7.51 -9.84
C ALA A 39 13.80 8.11 -10.99
N GLY A 40 14.77 7.37 -11.52
CA GLY A 40 15.61 7.74 -12.66
C GLY A 40 14.87 7.76 -14.00
N ASP A 41 13.75 7.07 -14.12
CA ASP A 41 12.90 7.08 -15.33
C ASP A 41 12.17 8.41 -15.52
N VAL A 42 12.09 9.23 -14.47
CA VAL A 42 11.42 10.52 -14.49
C VAL A 42 12.33 11.60 -15.10
N THR A 43 12.26 11.74 -16.41
CA THR A 43 13.05 12.75 -17.16
C THR A 43 12.57 14.18 -16.97
N LYS A 44 11.30 14.37 -16.58
CA LYS A 44 10.69 15.69 -16.41
C LYS A 44 11.06 16.28 -15.05
N ALA A 45 11.33 17.59 -15.02
CA ALA A 45 11.49 18.32 -13.78
C ALA A 45 10.17 18.26 -12.98
N HIS A 46 10.25 17.79 -11.74
CA HIS A 46 9.07 17.53 -10.93
C HIS A 46 9.31 17.90 -9.46
N LEU A 47 8.22 17.88 -8.70
CA LEU A 47 8.23 17.96 -7.23
C LEU A 47 7.48 16.77 -6.65
N ILE A 48 7.89 16.33 -5.47
CA ILE A 48 7.21 15.27 -4.73
C ILE A 48 6.03 15.91 -3.99
N MET A 49 4.81 15.48 -4.33
CA MET A 49 3.58 15.93 -3.70
C MET A 49 3.36 15.23 -2.36
N GLY A 50 3.63 13.92 -2.32
CA GLY A 50 3.28 13.09 -1.20
C GLY A 50 3.58 11.62 -1.45
N LYS A 51 3.27 10.81 -0.44
CA LYS A 51 3.50 9.36 -0.47
C LYS A 51 2.27 8.63 0.06
N THR A 52 2.06 7.42 -0.42
CA THR A 52 1.05 6.49 0.09
C THR A 52 1.63 5.08 0.15
N ASP A 53 1.14 4.31 1.11
CA ASP A 53 1.43 2.89 1.25
C ASP A 53 0.11 2.10 1.26
N LEU A 54 0.06 1.03 0.47
CA LEU A 54 -1.09 0.13 0.44
C LEU A 54 -0.63 -1.32 0.56
N GLY A 55 -1.07 -2.00 1.62
CA GLY A 55 -0.85 -3.43 1.77
C GLY A 55 -1.61 -4.22 0.72
N ILE A 56 -0.94 -5.19 0.09
CA ILE A 56 -1.54 -6.03 -0.94
C ILE A 56 -2.60 -6.95 -0.32
N GLY A 57 -2.35 -7.48 0.88
CA GLY A 57 -3.33 -8.31 1.60
C GLY A 57 -3.87 -9.45 0.74
N PHE A 58 -5.20 -9.59 0.63
CA PHE A 58 -5.87 -10.53 -0.28
C PHE A 58 -6.14 -9.96 -1.69
N ARG A 59 -5.75 -8.72 -1.96
CA ARG A 59 -5.97 -8.07 -3.27
C ARG A 59 -4.83 -8.43 -4.20
N SER A 60 -5.10 -8.40 -5.51
CA SER A 60 -4.03 -8.51 -6.49
C SER A 60 -3.20 -7.22 -6.54
N ILE A 61 -1.97 -7.32 -7.03
CA ILE A 61 -1.05 -6.17 -7.16
C ILE A 61 -1.64 -5.15 -8.14
N GLU A 62 -2.26 -5.62 -9.22
CA GLU A 62 -2.88 -4.80 -10.26
C GLU A 62 -4.02 -3.95 -9.69
N LYS A 63 -4.91 -4.54 -8.88
CA LYS A 63 -5.98 -3.79 -8.20
C LYS A 63 -5.45 -2.76 -7.20
N THR A 64 -4.31 -3.06 -6.59
CA THR A 64 -3.63 -2.13 -5.69
C THR A 64 -3.07 -0.93 -6.47
N GLN A 65 -2.43 -1.19 -7.61
CA GLN A 65 -1.90 -0.18 -8.51
C GLN A 65 -3.01 0.71 -9.10
N GLU A 66 -4.08 0.14 -9.64
CA GLU A 66 -5.23 0.89 -10.15
C GLU A 66 -5.80 1.86 -9.10
N LYS A 67 -5.94 1.40 -7.85
CA LYS A 67 -6.45 2.22 -6.76
C LYS A 67 -5.50 3.36 -6.39
N ILE A 68 -4.19 3.14 -6.47
CA ILE A 68 -3.19 4.18 -6.26
C ILE A 68 -3.25 5.21 -7.40
N ILE A 69 -3.41 4.77 -8.64
CA ILE A 69 -3.55 5.67 -9.80
C ILE A 69 -4.81 6.54 -9.66
N GLU A 70 -5.94 5.95 -9.25
CA GLU A 70 -7.17 6.70 -8.99
C GLU A 70 -6.97 7.75 -7.89
N LEU A 71 -6.27 7.38 -6.82
CA LEU A 71 -5.90 8.31 -5.76
C LEU A 71 -4.98 9.43 -6.29
N ALA A 72 -4.03 9.10 -7.16
CA ALA A 72 -3.12 10.06 -7.78
C ALA A 72 -3.86 11.10 -8.62
N LYS A 73 -4.80 10.65 -9.46
CA LYS A 73 -5.71 11.52 -10.23
C LYS A 73 -6.49 12.45 -9.30
N LYS A 74 -7.09 11.89 -8.25
CA LYS A 74 -7.87 12.65 -7.26
C LYS A 74 -7.03 13.66 -6.48
N LYS A 75 -5.76 13.34 -6.22
CA LYS A 75 -4.82 14.22 -5.51
C LYS A 75 -4.10 15.23 -6.43
N GLY A 76 -4.29 15.11 -7.74
CA GLY A 76 -3.76 16.04 -8.74
C GLY A 76 -2.33 15.75 -9.17
N ALA A 77 -1.86 14.52 -9.01
CA ALA A 77 -0.53 14.10 -9.44
C ALA A 77 -0.46 13.95 -10.96
N ASP A 78 0.68 14.31 -11.53
CA ASP A 78 0.94 14.11 -12.97
C ASP A 78 1.68 12.80 -13.22
N GLY A 79 2.36 12.27 -12.19
CA GLY A 79 2.99 10.96 -12.23
C GLY A 79 3.03 10.27 -10.86
N VAL A 80 3.26 8.96 -10.88
CA VAL A 80 3.46 8.12 -9.70
C VAL A 80 4.66 7.23 -9.90
N ILE A 81 5.54 7.18 -8.91
CA ILE A 81 6.67 6.24 -8.84
C ILE A 81 6.27 5.13 -7.88
N PHE A 82 6.15 3.90 -8.39
CA PHE A 82 5.81 2.71 -7.62
C PHE A 82 7.05 2.01 -7.10
N SER A 83 6.95 1.46 -5.89
CA SER A 83 7.96 0.56 -5.34
C SER A 83 7.29 -0.51 -4.49
N ILE A 84 7.79 -1.73 -4.53
CA ILE A 84 7.32 -2.83 -3.70
C ILE A 84 8.28 -2.99 -2.53
N GLU A 85 7.74 -3.06 -1.32
CA GLU A 85 8.51 -3.40 -0.12
C GLU A 85 7.88 -4.59 0.59
N GLU A 86 8.72 -5.54 1.00
CA GLU A 86 8.32 -6.62 1.91
C GLU A 86 8.56 -6.17 3.35
N GLU A 87 7.48 -6.03 4.13
CA GLU A 87 7.60 -5.72 5.55
C GLU A 87 7.34 -7.00 6.36
N VAL A 88 8.31 -7.40 7.21
CA VAL A 88 8.14 -8.51 8.14
C VAL A 88 7.37 -8.00 9.34
N TYR A 89 6.10 -8.41 9.49
CA TYR A 89 5.21 -7.83 10.50
C TYR A 89 5.16 -8.66 11.79
N ALA A 90 5.48 -9.96 11.73
CA ALA A 90 5.60 -10.81 12.91
C ALA A 90 6.48 -12.02 12.64
N THR A 91 7.40 -12.32 13.56
CA THR A 91 8.10 -13.60 13.62
C THR A 91 7.37 -14.48 14.63
N THR A 92 6.75 -15.56 14.18
CA THR A 92 6.14 -16.55 15.06
C THR A 92 7.10 -17.73 15.23
N SER A 93 7.65 -17.90 16.43
CA SER A 93 8.41 -19.08 16.81
C SER A 93 7.48 -20.07 17.52
N SER A 94 7.21 -21.21 16.90
CA SER A 94 6.58 -22.34 17.60
C SER A 94 7.67 -23.36 17.96
N GLY A 95 7.85 -23.57 19.26
CA GLY A 95 8.66 -24.66 19.78
C GLY A 95 7.74 -25.78 20.22
N SER A 96 7.85 -26.96 19.61
CA SER A 96 7.25 -28.18 20.17
C SER A 96 8.36 -28.99 20.84
N GLY A 97 8.21 -29.21 22.15
CA GLY A 97 9.07 -30.10 22.91
C GLY A 97 8.42 -31.47 22.98
N SER A 98 9.06 -32.49 22.42
CA SER A 98 8.63 -33.88 22.60
C SER A 98 9.53 -34.56 23.63
N LEU A 99 8.94 -35.03 24.73
CA LEU A 99 9.61 -35.85 25.73
C LEU A 99 9.34 -37.32 25.43
N SER A 100 10.31 -38.00 24.81
CA SER A 100 10.26 -39.45 24.66
C SER A 100 10.73 -40.13 25.95
N LYS A 101 9.79 -40.70 26.74
CA LYS A 101 10.13 -41.60 27.84
C LYS A 101 10.42 -42.99 27.29
N LYS A 102 11.70 -43.31 27.09
CA LYS A 102 12.17 -44.69 26.89
C LYS A 102 12.93 -45.09 28.15
N ASN A 103 12.32 -45.96 28.97
CA ASN A 103 12.82 -46.70 30.13
C ASN A 103 13.88 -46.02 31.02
N GLU A 104 13.51 -45.84 32.29
CA GLU A 104 14.32 -45.51 33.46
C GLU A 104 15.81 -45.20 33.21
N LYS A 105 16.14 -43.90 33.33
CA LYS A 105 17.48 -43.29 33.56
C LYS A 105 18.17 -42.48 32.45
N LYS A 106 17.54 -42.15 31.31
CA LYS A 106 18.02 -41.03 30.47
C LYS A 106 16.92 -40.41 29.62
N ALA A 107 16.50 -39.18 29.95
CA ALA A 107 15.63 -38.37 29.11
C ALA A 107 16.48 -37.58 28.12
N THR A 108 16.26 -37.74 26.82
CA THR A 108 16.82 -36.88 25.77
C THR A 108 15.73 -35.92 25.29
N ALA A 109 15.94 -34.62 25.50
CA ALA A 109 15.03 -33.58 25.01
C ALA A 109 15.40 -33.20 23.57
N PHE A 110 14.44 -33.32 22.65
CA PHE A 110 14.58 -32.83 21.27
C PHE A 110 13.76 -31.54 21.15
N ASN A 111 14.45 -30.43 20.90
CA ASN A 111 13.85 -29.12 20.63
C ASN A 111 13.91 -28.87 19.12
N ASN A 112 12.75 -28.91 18.46
CA ASN A 112 12.65 -28.48 17.06
C ASN A 112 11.99 -27.09 17.05
N SER A 113 12.75 -26.06 16.70
CA SER A 113 12.24 -24.70 16.54
C SER A 113 12.02 -24.42 15.05
N THR A 114 10.76 -24.21 14.66
CA THR A 114 10.46 -23.69 13.32
C THR A 114 10.08 -22.22 13.47
N SER A 115 10.86 -21.34 12.84
CA SER A 115 10.53 -19.92 12.73
C SER A 115 9.81 -19.68 11.42
N THR A 116 8.60 -19.15 11.48
CA THR A 116 7.88 -18.69 10.28
C THR A 116 7.74 -17.18 10.37
N ASP A 117 8.36 -16.47 9.43
CA ASP A 117 8.22 -15.02 9.30
C ASP A 117 6.95 -14.71 8.49
N LEU A 118 6.01 -13.99 9.11
CA LEU A 118 4.82 -13.47 8.44
C LEU A 118 5.22 -12.19 7.70
N LYS A 119 5.46 -12.32 6.40
CA LYS A 119 5.76 -11.22 5.48
C LYS A 119 4.47 -10.61 4.94
N GLN A 120 4.36 -9.29 4.94
CA GLN A 120 3.31 -8.56 4.23
C GLN A 120 3.93 -7.69 3.14
N THR A 121 3.61 -8.00 1.89
CA THR A 121 4.03 -7.17 0.76
C THR A 121 3.16 -5.91 0.71
N LYS A 122 3.82 -4.74 0.69
CA LYS A 122 3.19 -3.43 0.54
C LYS A 122 3.66 -2.76 -0.74
N VAL A 123 2.72 -2.14 -1.45
CA VAL A 123 3.03 -1.24 -2.56
C VAL A 123 3.13 0.16 -1.98
N LYS A 124 4.30 0.77 -2.12
CA LYS A 124 4.50 2.20 -1.86
C LYS A 124 4.42 2.96 -3.17
N ALA A 125 3.93 4.19 -3.08
CA ALA A 125 3.84 5.08 -4.21
C ALA A 125 4.18 6.51 -3.82
N ILE A 126 5.03 7.14 -4.63
CA ILE A 126 5.44 8.54 -4.51
C ILE A 126 4.73 9.33 -5.61
N PHE A 127 3.99 10.36 -5.22
CA PHE A 127 3.17 11.14 -6.13
C PHE A 127 3.98 12.36 -6.54
N ILE A 128 4.06 12.63 -7.85
CA ILE A 128 4.84 13.72 -8.39
C ILE A 128 3.97 14.68 -9.21
N LYS A 129 4.32 15.97 -9.14
CA LYS A 129 3.74 17.03 -9.97
C LYS A 129 4.83 17.56 -10.89
N TYR A 130 4.55 17.69 -12.17
CA TYR A 130 5.49 18.32 -13.09
C TYR A 130 5.53 19.83 -12.83
N LYS A 131 6.71 20.41 -13.03
CA LYS A 131 6.90 21.86 -12.93
C LYS A 131 6.38 22.57 -14.17
#